data_AF-A0AAN7VN88-F1
#
_entry.id   AF-A0AAN7VN88-F1
#
_cell.length_a   1.000
_cell.length_b   1.000
_cell.length_c   1.000
_cell.angle_alpha   90.00
_cell.angle_beta   90.00
_cell.angle_gamma   90.00
#
_symmetry.space_group_name_H-M   'P 1'
#
loop_
_entity.id
_entity.type
_entity.pdbx_description
1 polymer ?
#
loop_
_entity_poly.entity_id
_entity_poly.type
_entity_poly.pdbx_seq_one_letter_code
_entity_poly.pdbx_strand_id
1 'polypeptide(L)'
;MAETEPDSNNQRVENVKVIASGPRVVTIKKTETGFGFNVRGQVSEGGQLRSINGELYAPLQHVSAVLDRGAAEQAGICKGDRILEVNGVNVEGSTHKQVVDLIKSGGDVLTLTVISVTQQEAERLEPSDDGQGYPYFDYSEKRSLPISIPDYHYNERGGERYVAFNIYMAGRHLCSRRYREFAQLHNNLKKEFIGFNFPKLPGKWPFMLSEQQLDARRRGLEQYLEKVCAVRVIAESDIVQEFLTDQDDDNNCSPVDLKVLLPDREVITISLRKSSNADEVYSAVCKKIEMSKETSQYFYLFEIVEYNFERKLQPSEYPHNLYIQNYSTATSTCLCIRKWLFSLSKELAILRDPQATSYIFWQAIDEVNRGYIHAGERLYQLKALQDSTRATEYLNLARELPGYGDVVFPHCACDSRKEGHVIVGVGSAGIKLHACREDGTLESQIVQLQWDCMRQWEADDEGMAFCLRYNRPDKTPRWLKIFTPYYMYLLDCFERILEESKWMTAGE
;
A
#
# COMPACT_ATOMS: atom_id res chain seq x y z
N MET A 1 -5.59 64.91 -51.36
CA MET A 1 -6.69 65.12 -50.41
C MET A 1 -6.67 63.96 -49.44
N ALA A 2 -6.41 64.27 -48.16
CA ALA A 2 -6.56 63.46 -46.95
C ALA A 2 -5.77 62.15 -46.84
N GLU A 3 -5.22 61.76 -45.71
CA GLU A 3 -4.52 62.42 -44.59
C GLU A 3 -3.95 61.25 -43.78
N THR A 4 -2.70 61.36 -43.37
CA THR A 4 -1.98 60.38 -42.56
C THR A 4 -2.13 60.78 -41.10
N GLU A 5 -2.66 59.91 -40.24
CA GLU A 5 -2.45 59.98 -38.79
C GLU A 5 -1.93 58.62 -38.27
N PRO A 6 -0.87 58.61 -37.42
CA PRO A 6 -0.37 57.40 -36.80
C PRO A 6 -0.95 57.23 -35.39
N ASP A 7 -1.54 56.07 -35.11
CA ASP A 7 -1.99 55.74 -33.75
C ASP A 7 -0.82 55.31 -32.86
N SER A 8 -0.53 56.18 -31.90
CA SER A 8 0.32 55.93 -30.74
C SER A 8 -0.39 55.03 -29.73
N ASN A 9 0.16 53.86 -29.40
CA ASN A 9 -0.12 53.26 -28.10
C ASN A 9 1.02 52.36 -27.57
N ASN A 10 1.88 53.01 -26.78
CA ASN A 10 2.37 52.56 -25.47
C ASN A 10 2.70 51.07 -25.27
N GLN A 11 3.99 50.75 -25.38
CA GLN A 11 4.59 49.56 -24.77
C GLN A 11 4.43 49.63 -23.24
N ARG A 12 3.47 48.90 -22.69
CA ARG A 12 3.51 48.48 -21.27
C ARG A 12 4.45 47.28 -21.18
N VAL A 13 5.66 47.54 -20.72
CA VAL A 13 6.57 46.50 -20.22
C VAL A 13 5.94 45.95 -18.93
N GLU A 14 5.27 44.80 -19.02
CA GLU A 14 4.88 44.05 -17.84
C GLU A 14 6.14 43.49 -17.19
N ASN A 15 6.51 44.05 -16.03
CA ASN A 15 7.51 43.50 -15.15
C ASN A 15 7.03 42.12 -14.66
N VAL A 16 7.50 41.06 -15.30
CA VAL A 16 7.38 39.69 -14.78
C VAL A 16 8.19 39.62 -13.49
N LYS A 17 7.51 39.71 -12.33
CA LYS A 17 8.10 39.39 -11.02
C LYS A 17 8.48 37.91 -11.05
N VAL A 18 9.79 37.63 -11.06
CA VAL A 18 10.35 36.29 -10.89
C VAL A 18 9.89 35.77 -9.53
N ILE A 19 9.00 34.77 -9.53
CA ILE A 19 8.56 34.10 -8.31
C ILE A 19 9.72 33.23 -7.83
N ALA A 20 10.32 33.60 -6.69
CA ALA A 20 11.31 32.77 -6.03
C ALA A 20 10.66 31.44 -5.65
N SER A 21 11.21 30.31 -6.09
CA SER A 21 10.62 28.98 -5.95
C SER A 21 10.77 28.34 -4.56
N GLY A 22 11.39 29.04 -3.60
CA GLY A 22 11.62 28.56 -2.23
C GLY A 22 10.80 29.31 -1.17
N PRO A 23 10.85 28.87 0.10
CA PRO A 23 10.22 29.54 1.21
C PRO A 23 10.66 31.01 1.31
N ARG A 24 9.69 31.91 1.50
CA ARG A 24 9.96 33.34 1.74
C ARG A 24 9.23 33.84 2.97
N VAL A 25 9.87 34.74 3.69
CA VAL A 25 9.28 35.38 4.87
C VAL A 25 8.63 36.69 4.44
N VAL A 26 7.39 36.92 4.88
CA VAL A 26 6.67 38.17 4.70
C VAL A 26 6.18 38.69 6.04
N THR A 27 6.16 40.01 6.20
CA THR A 27 5.66 40.68 7.39
C THR A 27 4.49 41.58 7.01
N ILE A 28 3.34 41.34 7.62
CA ILE A 28 2.08 42.02 7.35
C ILE A 28 1.71 42.83 8.58
N LYS A 29 1.52 44.14 8.41
CA LYS A 29 0.99 45.01 9.46
C LYS A 29 -0.52 45.09 9.32
N LYS A 30 -1.24 44.81 10.40
CA LYS A 30 -2.70 44.82 10.45
C LYS A 30 -3.22 46.23 10.14
N THR A 31 -4.25 46.30 9.32
CA THR A 31 -4.99 47.54 9.03
C THR A 31 -6.40 47.46 9.64
N GLU A 32 -7.21 48.50 9.43
CA GLU A 32 -8.61 48.53 9.86
C GLU A 32 -9.44 47.37 9.29
N THR A 33 -9.03 46.81 8.15
CA THR A 33 -9.65 45.63 7.50
C THR A 33 -9.00 44.30 7.91
N GLY A 34 -8.15 44.30 8.95
CA GLY A 34 -7.37 43.13 9.38
C GLY A 34 -6.09 42.93 8.56
N PHE A 35 -5.66 41.68 8.40
CA PHE A 35 -4.46 41.37 7.60
C PHE A 35 -4.75 41.26 6.08
N GLY A 36 -6.02 41.24 5.66
CA GLY A 36 -6.40 41.31 4.24
C GLY A 36 -6.22 40.02 3.45
N PHE A 37 -6.29 38.84 4.07
CA PHE A 37 -6.28 37.55 3.38
C PHE A 37 -7.12 36.50 4.12
N ASN A 38 -7.54 35.45 3.42
CA ASN A 38 -8.26 34.30 3.96
C ASN A 38 -7.39 33.05 3.97
N VAL A 39 -7.54 32.22 5.00
CA VAL A 39 -6.85 30.93 5.14
C VAL A 39 -7.84 29.79 4.92
N ARG A 40 -7.44 28.75 4.18
CA ARG A 40 -8.17 27.48 4.04
C ARG A 40 -7.23 26.29 4.06
N GLY A 41 -7.79 25.12 4.32
CA GLY A 41 -7.12 23.83 4.21
C GLY A 41 -7.92 22.75 4.94
N GLN A 42 -8.14 21.61 4.28
CA GLN A 42 -8.64 20.41 4.92
C GLN A 42 -7.43 19.60 5.40
N VAL A 43 -7.00 19.89 6.63
CA VAL A 43 -5.89 19.19 7.27
C VAL A 43 -6.39 18.65 8.61
N SER A 44 -6.43 17.32 8.72
CA SER A 44 -6.36 16.60 9.99
C SER A 44 -4.89 16.53 10.42
N GLU A 45 -4.63 16.65 11.72
CA GLU A 45 -3.29 16.58 12.28
C GLU A 45 -2.56 15.31 11.81
N GLY A 46 -1.33 15.43 11.29
CA GLY A 46 -0.52 14.29 10.84
C GLY A 46 -0.88 13.68 9.46
N GLY A 47 -1.54 14.42 8.56
CA GLY A 47 -1.84 13.92 7.21
C GLY A 47 -0.62 13.65 6.31
N GLN A 48 -0.84 12.97 5.18
CA GLN A 48 0.21 12.55 4.24
C GLN A 48 1.05 13.71 3.68
N LEU A 49 2.37 13.51 3.56
CA LEU A 49 3.30 14.48 2.98
C LEU A 49 2.90 14.86 1.55
N ARG A 50 3.01 16.14 1.20
CA ARG A 50 2.69 16.70 -0.11
C ARG A 50 3.93 17.33 -0.73
N SER A 51 4.19 17.02 -1.99
CA SER A 51 5.25 17.69 -2.74
C SER A 51 4.81 19.10 -3.14
N ILE A 52 5.60 20.10 -2.77
CA ILE A 52 5.44 21.49 -3.20
C ILE A 52 6.78 21.91 -3.81
N ASN A 53 6.77 22.28 -5.09
CA ASN A 53 7.98 22.63 -5.86
C ASN A 53 9.09 21.55 -5.82
N GLY A 54 8.73 20.27 -5.65
CA GLY A 54 9.67 19.14 -5.67
C GLY A 54 10.21 18.73 -4.30
N GLU A 55 9.76 19.37 -3.21
CA GLU A 55 10.13 19.05 -1.83
C GLU A 55 8.89 18.64 -1.02
N LEU A 56 9.04 17.66 -0.13
CA LEU A 56 7.93 17.09 0.63
C LEU A 56 7.70 17.89 1.92
N TYR A 57 6.46 18.32 2.13
CA TYR A 57 6.01 19.04 3.31
C TYR A 57 4.82 18.31 3.94
N ALA A 58 4.67 18.37 5.26
CA ALA A 58 3.41 17.95 5.87
C ALA A 58 2.25 18.87 5.42
N PRO A 59 0.98 18.45 5.49
CA PRO A 59 -0.12 19.21 4.92
C PRO A 59 -0.18 20.65 5.45
N LEU A 60 -0.21 21.62 4.54
CA LEU A 60 -0.19 23.05 4.87
C LEU A 60 -1.55 23.71 4.67
N GLN A 61 -1.84 24.69 5.52
CA GLN A 61 -2.88 25.67 5.24
C GLN A 61 -2.42 26.59 4.10
N HIS A 62 -3.37 27.17 3.37
CA HIS A 62 -3.08 28.04 2.24
C HIS A 62 -3.91 29.31 2.23
N VAL A 63 -3.41 30.31 1.51
CA VAL A 63 -4.11 31.56 1.26
C VAL A 63 -5.15 31.36 0.17
N SER A 64 -6.44 31.43 0.50
CA SER A 64 -7.54 31.20 -0.45
C SER A 64 -7.99 32.46 -1.17
N ALA A 65 -7.83 33.62 -0.54
CA ALA A 65 -8.12 34.91 -1.12
C ALA A 65 -7.20 35.98 -0.51
N VAL A 66 -6.88 37.00 -1.30
CA VAL A 66 -6.15 38.19 -0.88
C VAL A 66 -7.01 39.39 -1.25
N LEU A 67 -7.16 40.34 -0.33
CA LEU A 67 -7.93 41.55 -0.55
C LEU A 67 -7.15 42.51 -1.47
N ASP A 68 -7.78 42.94 -2.55
CA ASP A 68 -7.20 43.94 -3.47
C ASP A 68 -6.80 45.21 -2.72
N ARG A 69 -5.56 45.63 -2.92
CA ARG A 69 -4.90 46.76 -2.24
C ARG A 69 -4.82 46.61 -0.71
N GLY A 70 -5.09 45.43 -0.17
CA GLY A 70 -5.06 45.10 1.25
C GLY A 70 -3.63 44.91 1.80
N ALA A 71 -3.52 44.79 3.13
CA ALA A 71 -2.23 44.68 3.81
C ALA A 71 -1.40 43.47 3.35
N ALA A 72 -2.03 42.32 3.14
CA ALA A 72 -1.39 41.11 2.64
C ALA A 72 -0.83 41.26 1.22
N GLU A 73 -1.60 41.86 0.29
CA GLU A 73 -1.13 42.09 -1.08
C GLU A 73 0.10 43.01 -1.10
N GLN A 74 0.04 44.10 -0.33
CA GLN A 74 1.16 45.04 -0.19
C GLN A 74 2.42 44.38 0.40
N ALA A 75 2.24 43.39 1.28
CA ALA A 75 3.30 42.58 1.86
C ALA A 75 3.80 41.44 0.94
N GLY A 76 3.19 41.24 -0.23
CA GLY A 76 3.61 40.23 -1.21
C GLY A 76 3.06 38.82 -0.96
N ILE A 77 1.95 38.70 -0.23
CA ILE A 77 1.15 37.47 -0.18
C ILE A 77 0.32 37.34 -1.45
N CYS A 78 0.35 36.14 -2.03
CA CYS A 78 -0.40 35.77 -3.21
C CYS A 78 -1.45 34.71 -2.86
N LYS A 79 -2.54 34.68 -3.63
CA LYS A 79 -3.49 33.56 -3.62
C LYS A 79 -2.74 32.26 -3.93
N GLY A 80 -3.03 31.22 -3.17
CA GLY A 80 -2.41 29.89 -3.30
C GLY A 80 -1.18 29.68 -2.42
N ASP A 81 -0.56 30.73 -1.88
CA ASP A 81 0.61 30.62 -1.01
C ASP A 81 0.36 29.63 0.14
N ARG A 82 1.30 28.70 0.36
CA ARG A 82 1.27 27.69 1.41
C ARG A 82 1.98 28.21 2.65
N ILE A 83 1.35 28.11 3.81
CA ILE A 83 1.86 28.66 5.07
C ILE A 83 2.69 27.59 5.79
N LEU A 84 3.99 27.82 5.90
CA LEU A 84 4.93 26.96 6.63
C LEU A 84 5.06 27.35 8.10
N GLU A 85 5.11 28.67 8.37
CA GLU A 85 5.28 29.19 9.72
C GLU A 85 4.40 30.40 9.97
N VAL A 86 3.91 30.53 11.21
CA VAL A 86 3.20 31.69 11.72
C VAL A 86 3.96 32.24 12.91
N ASN A 87 4.47 33.47 12.81
CA ASN A 87 5.27 34.15 13.83
C ASN A 87 6.46 33.29 14.33
N GLY A 88 7.11 32.55 13.42
CA GLY A 88 8.24 31.67 13.72
C GLY A 88 7.87 30.30 14.29
N VAL A 89 6.58 29.96 14.38
CA VAL A 89 6.10 28.63 14.76
C VAL A 89 5.79 27.84 13.49
N ASN A 90 6.43 26.69 13.31
CA ASN A 90 6.12 25.75 12.21
C ASN A 90 4.68 25.23 12.36
N VAL A 91 3.91 25.28 11.28
CA VAL A 91 2.50 24.88 11.22
C VAL A 91 2.24 23.74 10.25
N GLU A 92 3.28 22.98 9.89
CA GLU A 92 3.12 21.81 9.05
C GLU A 92 2.25 20.76 9.74
N GLY A 93 1.25 20.23 9.02
CA GLY A 93 0.27 19.29 9.57
C GLY A 93 -0.73 19.92 10.54
N SER A 94 -0.66 21.23 10.83
CA SER A 94 -1.59 21.89 11.75
C SER A 94 -2.98 22.07 11.14
N THR A 95 -4.00 21.90 11.99
CA THR A 95 -5.40 22.14 11.64
C THR A 95 -5.66 23.61 11.33
N HIS A 96 -6.73 23.88 10.58
CA HIS A 96 -7.16 25.25 10.28
C HIS A 96 -7.32 26.10 11.56
N LYS A 97 -7.89 25.52 12.61
CA LYS A 97 -8.11 26.20 13.89
C LYS A 97 -6.79 26.61 14.54
N GLN A 98 -5.81 25.70 14.63
CA GLN A 98 -4.50 25.98 15.23
C GLN A 98 -3.78 27.12 14.49
N VAL A 99 -3.79 27.13 13.16
CA VAL A 99 -3.16 28.19 12.35
C VAL A 99 -3.86 29.54 12.55
N VAL A 100 -5.19 29.57 12.56
CA VAL A 100 -5.95 30.80 12.80
C VAL A 100 -5.72 31.34 14.22
N ASP A 101 -5.62 30.47 15.21
CA ASP A 101 -5.37 30.86 16.60
C ASP A 101 -3.97 31.47 16.76
N LEU A 102 -2.96 30.93 16.08
CA LEU A 102 -1.59 31.51 16.02
C LEU A 102 -1.54 32.88 15.33
N ILE A 103 -2.32 33.07 14.26
CA ILE A 103 -2.42 34.37 13.58
C ILE A 103 -3.06 35.41 14.50
N LYS A 104 -4.12 35.02 15.23
CA LYS A 104 -4.86 35.93 16.13
C LYS A 104 -4.08 36.29 17.38
N SER A 105 -3.24 35.39 17.91
CA SER A 105 -2.44 35.66 19.11
C SER A 105 -1.26 36.61 18.88
N GLY A 106 -0.84 36.80 17.61
CA GLY A 106 0.30 37.64 17.22
C GLY A 106 0.10 39.16 17.27
N GLY A 107 -1.10 39.67 17.59
CA GLY A 107 -1.36 41.11 17.68
C GLY A 107 -1.48 41.81 16.32
N ASP A 108 -0.82 42.96 16.16
CA ASP A 108 -0.97 43.85 14.98
C ASP A 108 0.11 43.65 13.91
N VAL A 109 1.10 42.79 14.16
CA VAL A 109 2.15 42.46 13.19
C VAL A 109 2.21 40.94 13.06
N LEU A 110 2.10 40.46 11.83
CA LEU A 110 2.11 39.03 11.50
C LEU A 110 3.30 38.73 10.60
N THR A 111 4.14 37.78 10.99
CA THR A 111 5.21 37.25 10.14
C THR A 111 4.81 35.85 9.66
N LEU A 112 4.83 35.63 8.34
CA LEU A 112 4.55 34.34 7.74
C LEU A 112 5.75 33.86 6.93
N THR A 113 6.09 32.57 7.04
CA THR A 113 6.96 31.90 6.08
C THR A 113 6.04 31.16 5.10
N VAL A 114 6.12 31.51 3.80
CA VAL A 114 5.22 30.97 2.77
C VAL A 114 5.97 30.42 1.56
N ILE A 115 5.37 29.44 0.89
CA ILE A 115 5.82 28.93 -0.41
C ILE A 115 4.79 29.30 -1.46
N SER A 116 5.23 29.93 -2.55
CA SER A 116 4.35 30.16 -3.70
C SER A 116 4.18 28.90 -4.54
N VAL A 117 2.94 28.72 -4.98
CA VAL A 117 2.52 27.73 -5.96
C VAL A 117 2.30 28.43 -7.30
N THR A 118 2.24 27.67 -8.39
CA THR A 118 1.96 28.21 -9.71
C THR A 118 0.56 28.80 -9.79
N GLN A 119 0.33 29.74 -10.70
CA GLN A 119 -0.99 30.35 -10.91
C GLN A 119 -2.06 29.29 -11.23
N GLN A 120 -1.70 28.25 -11.99
CA GLN A 120 -2.60 27.14 -12.31
C GLN A 120 -3.00 26.33 -11.04
N GLU A 121 -2.10 26.17 -10.08
CA GLU A 121 -2.41 25.54 -8.79
C GLU A 121 -3.24 26.45 -7.88
N ALA A 122 -3.03 27.76 -7.95
CA ALA A 122 -3.81 28.75 -7.21
C ALA A 122 -5.26 28.87 -7.72
N GLU A 123 -5.46 28.75 -9.04
CA GLU A 123 -6.77 28.79 -9.70
C GLU A 123 -7.60 27.53 -9.42
N ARG A 124 -6.95 26.37 -9.23
CA ARG A 124 -7.60 25.11 -8.84
C ARG A 124 -8.17 25.10 -7.41
N LEU A 125 -7.91 26.14 -6.62
CA LEU A 125 -8.40 26.30 -5.25
C LEU A 125 -9.72 27.08 -5.15
N GLU A 126 -10.31 27.47 -6.29
CA GLU A 126 -11.65 28.06 -6.29
C GLU A 126 -12.69 27.04 -5.82
N PRO A 127 -13.49 27.34 -4.79
CA PRO A 127 -14.68 26.55 -4.52
C PRO A 127 -15.65 26.77 -5.68
N SER A 128 -15.94 25.74 -6.45
CA SER A 128 -17.25 25.64 -7.11
C SER A 128 -18.29 25.72 -6.00
N ASP A 129 -19.20 26.69 -6.10
CA ASP A 129 -20.31 26.91 -5.15
C ASP A 129 -21.39 25.79 -5.21
N ASP A 130 -21.11 24.72 -5.94
CA ASP A 130 -21.90 23.50 -5.96
C ASP A 130 -21.23 22.50 -5.01
N GLY A 131 -21.97 22.06 -3.99
CA GLY A 131 -21.54 21.12 -2.93
C GLY A 131 -21.12 19.71 -3.38
N GLN A 132 -20.44 19.57 -4.51
CA GLN A 132 -19.70 18.40 -4.96
C GLN A 132 -18.21 18.72 -4.88
N GLY A 133 -17.63 18.58 -3.69
CA GLY A 133 -16.18 18.58 -3.56
C GLY A 133 -15.63 17.38 -4.31
N TYR A 134 -15.06 17.59 -5.50
CA TYR A 134 -14.38 16.52 -6.21
C TYR A 134 -13.13 16.11 -5.42
N PRO A 135 -12.88 14.80 -5.22
CA PRO A 135 -11.68 14.33 -4.56
C PRO A 135 -10.44 14.83 -5.31
N TYR A 136 -9.53 15.49 -4.60
CA TYR A 136 -8.23 15.88 -5.14
C TYR A 136 -7.34 14.64 -5.21
N PHE A 137 -6.89 14.28 -6.42
CA PHE A 137 -5.99 13.15 -6.65
C PHE A 137 -4.58 13.65 -7.05
N ASP A 138 -3.55 13.07 -6.44
CA ASP A 138 -2.16 13.31 -6.83
C ASP A 138 -1.76 12.38 -7.99
N TYR A 139 -1.48 12.97 -9.16
CA TYR A 139 -1.09 12.24 -10.37
C TYR A 139 0.44 12.22 -10.60
N SER A 140 1.22 12.74 -9.66
CA SER A 140 2.68 12.85 -9.81
C SER A 140 3.40 11.51 -9.62
N GLU A 141 2.85 10.62 -8.79
CA GLU A 141 3.37 9.26 -8.61
C GLU A 141 3.14 8.40 -9.86
N LYS A 142 4.25 8.19 -10.60
CA LYS A 142 4.29 7.35 -11.78
C LYS A 142 5.16 6.12 -11.54
N ARG A 143 4.70 4.96 -12.02
CA ARG A 143 5.42 3.69 -12.00
C ARG A 143 5.41 3.05 -13.38
N SER A 144 6.48 2.33 -13.72
CA SER A 144 6.50 1.47 -14.90
C SER A 144 5.78 0.16 -14.56
N LEU A 145 4.68 -0.12 -15.25
CA LEU A 145 3.95 -1.38 -15.14
C LEU A 145 4.11 -2.17 -16.45
N PRO A 146 4.61 -3.43 -16.43
CA PRO A 146 4.76 -4.25 -17.63
C PRO A 146 3.42 -4.81 -18.15
N ILE A 147 2.47 -3.93 -18.48
CA ILE A 147 1.19 -4.31 -19.07
C ILE A 147 1.34 -4.54 -20.56
N SER A 148 0.71 -5.59 -21.09
CA SER A 148 0.72 -5.93 -22.51
C SER A 148 -0.62 -6.49 -22.97
N ILE A 149 -0.87 -6.42 -24.27
CA ILE A 149 -2.01 -7.04 -24.93
C ILE A 149 -1.46 -7.79 -26.15
N PRO A 150 -0.85 -8.96 -25.97
CA PRO A 150 -0.09 -9.65 -27.02
C PRO A 150 -0.98 -10.12 -28.18
N ASP A 151 -2.22 -10.51 -27.89
CA ASP A 151 -3.13 -11.11 -28.87
C ASP A 151 -4.60 -10.79 -28.59
N TYR A 152 -5.48 -11.32 -29.45
CA TYR A 152 -6.93 -11.22 -29.36
C TYR A 152 -7.58 -12.50 -29.88
N HIS A 153 -8.80 -12.78 -29.43
CA HIS A 153 -9.60 -13.92 -29.89
C HIS A 153 -11.04 -13.51 -30.20
N TYR A 154 -11.75 -14.36 -30.93
CA TYR A 154 -13.16 -14.15 -31.25
C TYR A 154 -14.02 -14.93 -30.25
N ASN A 155 -14.96 -14.24 -29.60
CA ASN A 155 -15.95 -14.84 -28.73
C ASN A 155 -17.35 -14.74 -29.33
N GLU A 156 -18.18 -15.74 -29.02
CA GLU A 156 -19.60 -15.76 -29.37
C GLU A 156 -20.41 -15.89 -28.07
N ARG A 157 -21.18 -14.85 -27.73
CA ARG A 157 -22.09 -14.85 -26.57
C ARG A 157 -23.45 -14.38 -27.05
N GLY A 158 -24.48 -15.20 -26.86
CA GLY A 158 -25.86 -14.87 -27.26
C GLY A 158 -26.08 -14.68 -28.77
N GLY A 159 -25.26 -15.30 -29.63
CA GLY A 159 -25.37 -15.21 -31.09
C GLY A 159 -24.64 -14.02 -31.73
N GLU A 160 -23.99 -13.15 -30.94
CA GLU A 160 -23.14 -12.09 -31.45
C GLU A 160 -21.66 -12.48 -31.34
N ARG A 161 -20.93 -12.39 -32.47
CA ARG A 161 -19.48 -12.58 -32.54
C ARG A 161 -18.77 -11.24 -32.28
N TYR A 162 -17.87 -11.21 -31.32
CA TYR A 162 -17.06 -10.03 -31.00
C TYR A 162 -15.58 -10.39 -30.78
N VAL A 163 -14.72 -9.38 -30.89
CA VAL A 163 -13.27 -9.53 -30.62
C VAL A 163 -12.98 -9.15 -29.17
N ALA A 164 -12.31 -10.03 -28.45
CA ALA A 164 -11.79 -9.81 -27.11
C ALA A 164 -10.26 -9.75 -27.15
N PHE A 165 -9.69 -8.74 -26.48
CA PHE A 165 -8.26 -8.51 -26.37
C PHE A 165 -7.77 -9.10 -25.05
N ASN A 166 -6.73 -9.93 -25.09
CA ASN A 166 -6.20 -10.57 -23.90
C ASN A 166 -5.19 -9.63 -23.23
N ILE A 167 -5.46 -9.24 -21.98
CA ILE A 167 -4.63 -8.30 -21.22
C ILE A 167 -3.72 -9.10 -20.31
N TYR A 168 -2.43 -8.79 -20.36
CA TYR A 168 -1.38 -9.39 -19.56
C TYR A 168 -0.65 -8.35 -18.75
N MET A 169 -0.08 -8.76 -17.61
CA MET A 169 0.76 -7.92 -16.76
C MET A 169 1.95 -8.74 -16.28
N ALA A 170 3.17 -8.24 -16.50
CA ALA A 170 4.41 -8.96 -16.22
C ALA A 170 4.46 -10.37 -16.84
N GLY A 171 3.85 -10.52 -18.04
CA GLY A 171 3.73 -11.80 -18.74
C GLY A 171 2.64 -12.74 -18.23
N ARG A 172 1.77 -12.31 -17.32
CA ARG A 172 0.65 -13.12 -16.78
C ARG A 172 -0.69 -12.64 -17.33
N HIS A 173 -1.57 -13.55 -17.75
CA HIS A 173 -2.93 -13.20 -18.22
C HIS A 173 -3.77 -12.67 -17.04
N LEU A 174 -4.38 -11.49 -17.20
CA LEU A 174 -5.30 -10.92 -16.21
C LEU A 174 -6.75 -11.23 -16.62
N CYS A 175 -7.16 -10.70 -17.76
CA CYS A 175 -8.54 -10.81 -18.26
C CYS A 175 -8.60 -10.60 -19.77
N SER A 176 -9.80 -10.81 -20.31
CA SER A 176 -10.11 -10.60 -21.73
C SER A 176 -11.21 -9.56 -21.86
N ARG A 177 -10.99 -8.53 -22.67
CA ARG A 177 -11.94 -7.40 -22.81
C ARG A 177 -12.24 -7.07 -24.26
N ARG A 178 -13.51 -6.87 -24.58
CA ARG A 178 -13.94 -6.29 -25.86
C ARG A 178 -13.77 -4.78 -25.83
N TYR A 179 -13.60 -4.19 -27.01
CA TYR A 179 -13.40 -2.74 -27.15
C TYR A 179 -14.43 -1.86 -26.39
N ARG A 180 -15.70 -2.28 -26.33
CA ARG A 180 -16.75 -1.50 -25.64
C ARG A 180 -16.44 -1.32 -24.14
N GLU A 181 -15.81 -2.32 -23.52
CA GLU A 181 -15.44 -2.28 -22.11
C GLU A 181 -14.28 -1.31 -21.87
N PHE A 182 -13.29 -1.26 -22.76
CA PHE A 182 -12.25 -0.22 -22.72
C PHE A 182 -12.85 1.20 -22.84
N ALA A 183 -13.86 1.37 -23.70
CA ALA A 183 -14.55 2.65 -23.84
C ALA A 183 -15.34 3.01 -22.57
N GLN A 184 -15.94 2.02 -21.89
CA GLN A 184 -16.61 2.21 -20.61
C GLN A 184 -15.62 2.57 -19.51
N LEU A 185 -14.51 1.83 -19.38
CA LEU A 185 -13.39 2.16 -18.50
C LEU A 185 -12.96 3.62 -18.69
N HIS A 186 -12.66 4.03 -19.92
CA HIS A 186 -12.22 5.39 -20.22
C HIS A 186 -13.23 6.46 -19.77
N ASN A 187 -14.52 6.20 -19.97
CA ASN A 187 -15.57 7.13 -19.57
C ASN A 187 -15.73 7.20 -18.04
N ASN A 188 -15.62 6.06 -17.35
CA ASN A 188 -15.73 6.01 -15.90
C ASN A 188 -14.53 6.70 -15.24
N LEU A 189 -13.30 6.44 -15.72
CA LEU A 189 -12.10 7.13 -15.26
C LEU A 189 -12.15 8.64 -15.48
N LYS A 190 -12.69 9.10 -16.63
CA LYS A 190 -12.88 10.54 -16.88
C LYS A 190 -13.88 11.21 -15.94
N LYS A 191 -14.86 10.46 -15.44
CA LYS A 191 -15.85 10.97 -14.48
C LYS A 191 -15.27 11.05 -13.07
N GLU A 192 -14.43 10.10 -12.69
CA GLU A 192 -13.82 10.08 -11.35
C GLU A 192 -12.61 11.02 -11.25
N PHE A 193 -11.65 10.90 -12.17
CA PHE A 193 -10.39 11.65 -12.14
C PHE A 193 -10.50 12.94 -12.97
N ILE A 194 -11.38 13.82 -12.54
CA ILE A 194 -11.63 15.10 -13.20
C ILE A 194 -10.37 15.97 -13.13
N GLY A 195 -9.88 16.42 -14.29
CA GLY A 195 -8.65 17.21 -14.41
C GLY A 195 -7.41 16.41 -14.81
N PHE A 196 -7.47 15.07 -14.81
CA PHE A 196 -6.42 14.27 -15.43
C PHE A 196 -6.53 14.29 -16.95
N ASN A 197 -5.42 14.55 -17.64
CA ASN A 197 -5.38 14.55 -19.10
C ASN A 197 -5.16 13.12 -19.64
N PHE A 198 -6.27 12.39 -19.80
CA PHE A 198 -6.23 11.00 -20.27
C PHE A 198 -5.65 10.86 -21.69
N PRO A 199 -4.83 9.82 -21.95
CA PRO A 199 -4.38 9.49 -23.29
C PRO A 199 -5.57 9.22 -24.22
N LYS A 200 -5.38 9.47 -25.52
CA LYS A 200 -6.43 9.21 -26.52
C LYS A 200 -6.70 7.72 -26.62
N LEU A 201 -7.93 7.31 -26.35
CA LEU A 201 -8.39 5.94 -26.61
C LEU A 201 -8.55 5.73 -28.13
N PRO A 202 -8.17 4.56 -28.68
CA PRO A 202 -8.48 4.23 -30.08
C PRO A 202 -9.96 4.42 -30.39
N GLY A 203 -10.28 5.04 -31.53
CA GLY A 203 -11.66 5.39 -31.88
C GLY A 203 -12.53 4.20 -32.26
N LYS A 204 -13.86 4.37 -32.18
CA LYS A 204 -14.85 3.44 -32.73
C LYS A 204 -14.79 3.49 -34.27
N TRP A 205 -14.95 2.32 -34.88
CA TRP A 205 -15.10 2.20 -36.33
C TRP A 205 -16.46 1.55 -36.63
N PRO A 206 -17.26 2.09 -37.57
CA PRO A 206 -18.64 1.64 -37.79
C PRO A 206 -18.76 0.33 -38.58
N PHE A 207 -17.65 -0.19 -39.13
CA PHE A 207 -17.61 -1.42 -39.92
C PHE A 207 -16.75 -2.50 -39.25
N MET A 208 -16.80 -3.73 -39.77
CA MET A 208 -15.84 -4.77 -39.38
C MET A 208 -14.42 -4.31 -39.68
N LEU A 209 -13.52 -4.49 -38.72
CA LEU A 209 -12.12 -4.15 -38.89
C LEU A 209 -11.40 -5.24 -39.69
N SER A 210 -10.47 -4.81 -40.55
CA SER A 210 -9.47 -5.73 -41.11
C SER A 210 -8.50 -6.20 -40.02
N GLU A 211 -7.76 -7.29 -40.27
CA GLU A 211 -6.73 -7.78 -39.34
C GLU A 211 -5.68 -6.71 -39.01
N GLN A 212 -5.25 -5.94 -40.02
CA GLN A 212 -4.32 -4.83 -39.83
C GLN A 212 -4.89 -3.74 -38.91
N GLN A 213 -6.18 -3.42 -39.04
CA GLN A 213 -6.85 -2.46 -38.18
C GLN A 213 -7.10 -3.00 -36.76
N LEU A 214 -7.35 -4.31 -36.62
CA LEU A 214 -7.46 -4.98 -35.32
C LEU A 214 -6.14 -4.95 -34.57
N ASP A 215 -5.03 -5.29 -35.21
CA ASP A 215 -3.71 -5.21 -34.59
C ASP A 215 -3.30 -3.76 -34.26
N ALA A 216 -3.63 -2.80 -35.13
CA ALA A 216 -3.43 -1.37 -34.81
C ALA A 216 -4.25 -0.94 -33.58
N ARG A 217 -5.50 -1.42 -33.46
CA ARG A 217 -6.34 -1.17 -32.28
C ARG A 217 -5.77 -1.86 -31.04
N ARG A 218 -5.31 -3.11 -31.13
CA ARG A 218 -4.65 -3.85 -30.04
C ARG A 218 -3.48 -3.06 -29.47
N ARG A 219 -2.54 -2.63 -30.32
CA ARG A 219 -1.40 -1.78 -29.93
C ARG A 219 -1.83 -0.45 -29.30
N GLY A 220 -2.87 0.17 -29.83
CA GLY A 220 -3.40 1.42 -29.27
C GLY A 220 -4.06 1.23 -27.90
N LEU A 221 -4.72 0.09 -27.66
CA LEU A 221 -5.30 -0.25 -26.36
C LEU A 221 -4.20 -0.57 -25.32
N GLU A 222 -3.15 -1.26 -25.74
CA GLU A 222 -1.96 -1.54 -24.92
C GLU A 222 -1.30 -0.24 -24.44
N GLN A 223 -0.96 0.66 -25.37
CA GLN A 223 -0.38 1.97 -25.05
C GLN A 223 -1.30 2.85 -24.19
N TYR A 224 -2.61 2.72 -24.36
CA TYR A 224 -3.58 3.42 -23.54
C TYR A 224 -3.52 2.93 -22.09
N LEU A 225 -3.60 1.61 -21.88
CA LEU A 225 -3.51 1.02 -20.54
C LEU A 225 -2.17 1.29 -19.88
N GLU A 226 -1.06 1.17 -20.62
CA GLU A 226 0.28 1.47 -20.11
C GLU A 226 0.36 2.88 -19.51
N LYS A 227 -0.18 3.88 -20.20
CA LYS A 227 -0.17 5.28 -19.75
C LYS A 227 -1.13 5.56 -18.60
N VAL A 228 -2.29 4.90 -18.59
CA VAL A 228 -3.29 5.06 -17.52
C VAL A 228 -2.82 4.40 -16.24
N CYS A 229 -2.40 3.13 -16.32
CA CYS A 229 -1.97 2.36 -15.16
C CYS A 229 -0.58 2.78 -14.65
N ALA A 230 0.19 3.56 -15.43
CA ALA A 230 1.42 4.17 -14.95
C ALA A 230 1.18 5.15 -13.79
N VAL A 231 0.00 5.77 -13.68
CA VAL A 231 -0.32 6.70 -12.59
C VAL A 231 -0.90 5.92 -11.41
N ARG A 232 -0.21 5.95 -10.27
CA ARG A 232 -0.52 5.05 -9.15
C ARG A 232 -1.96 5.17 -8.66
N VAL A 233 -2.42 6.38 -8.38
CA VAL A 233 -3.78 6.62 -7.85
C VAL A 233 -4.89 6.16 -8.81
N ILE A 234 -4.64 6.17 -10.12
CA ILE A 234 -5.60 5.71 -11.12
C ILE A 234 -5.56 4.18 -11.20
N ALA A 235 -4.37 3.58 -11.21
CA ALA A 235 -4.21 2.14 -11.20
C ALA A 235 -4.83 1.49 -9.95
N GLU A 236 -4.64 2.10 -8.78
CA GLU A 236 -5.19 1.60 -7.51
C GLU A 236 -6.70 1.88 -7.34
N SER A 237 -7.35 2.53 -8.30
CA SER A 237 -8.80 2.78 -8.26
C SER A 237 -9.62 1.51 -8.45
N ASP A 238 -10.77 1.45 -7.77
CA ASP A 238 -11.73 0.36 -7.92
C ASP A 238 -12.16 0.16 -9.38
N ILE A 239 -12.24 1.25 -10.16
CA ILE A 239 -12.60 1.20 -11.58
C ILE A 239 -11.58 0.36 -12.39
N VAL A 240 -10.28 0.58 -12.18
CA VAL A 240 -9.24 -0.17 -12.88
C VAL A 240 -9.17 -1.61 -12.36
N GLN A 241 -9.29 -1.80 -11.05
CA GLN A 241 -9.29 -3.14 -10.45
C GLN A 241 -10.45 -3.99 -10.98
N GLU A 242 -11.66 -3.45 -11.01
CA GLU A 242 -12.84 -4.11 -11.60
C GLU A 242 -12.62 -4.42 -13.08
N PHE A 243 -12.09 -3.48 -13.85
CA PHE A 243 -11.82 -3.69 -15.27
C PHE A 243 -10.79 -4.81 -15.52
N LEU A 244 -9.74 -4.91 -14.70
CA LEU A 244 -8.69 -5.90 -14.84
C LEU A 244 -9.05 -7.27 -14.23
N THR A 245 -10.15 -7.37 -13.48
CA THR A 245 -10.62 -8.61 -12.84
C THR A 245 -11.76 -9.25 -13.65
N ASP A 246 -11.62 -10.51 -14.06
CA ASP A 246 -12.74 -11.25 -14.70
C ASP A 246 -13.84 -11.55 -13.67
N GLN A 247 -14.94 -10.80 -13.68
CA GLN A 247 -16.16 -11.12 -12.91
C GLN A 247 -17.14 -12.02 -13.67
N ASP A 248 -17.04 -12.08 -15.00
CA ASP A 248 -18.11 -12.53 -15.89
C ASP A 248 -17.86 -13.90 -16.54
N ASP A 249 -16.80 -14.58 -16.13
CA ASP A 249 -16.22 -15.73 -16.81
C ASP A 249 -16.24 -17.01 -15.95
N ASP A 250 -17.34 -17.25 -15.22
CA ASP A 250 -17.63 -18.55 -14.59
C ASP A 250 -17.56 -19.73 -15.59
N ASN A 251 -17.63 -19.45 -16.90
CA ASN A 251 -17.48 -20.42 -17.98
C ASN A 251 -16.08 -20.50 -18.59
N ASN A 252 -15.13 -19.64 -18.22
CA ASN A 252 -13.82 -19.62 -18.84
C ASN A 252 -12.86 -20.54 -18.09
N CYS A 253 -12.71 -21.76 -18.64
CA CYS A 253 -11.83 -22.81 -18.14
C CYS A 253 -10.34 -22.55 -18.45
N SER A 254 -9.97 -21.35 -18.94
CA SER A 254 -8.60 -21.05 -19.33
C SER A 254 -7.67 -21.10 -18.12
N PRO A 255 -6.64 -21.96 -18.14
CA PRO A 255 -5.69 -22.03 -17.06
C PRO A 255 -4.87 -20.74 -16.99
N VAL A 256 -4.53 -20.33 -15.78
CA VAL A 256 -3.67 -19.20 -15.46
C VAL A 256 -2.41 -19.70 -14.78
N ASP A 257 -1.31 -19.04 -15.11
CA ASP A 257 0.00 -19.34 -14.55
C ASP A 257 0.24 -18.49 -13.30
N LEU A 258 0.18 -19.12 -12.14
CA LEU A 258 0.52 -18.51 -10.86
C LEU A 258 1.98 -18.79 -10.54
N LYS A 259 2.75 -17.75 -10.23
CA LYS A 259 4.11 -17.91 -9.71
C LYS A 259 4.05 -18.12 -8.19
N VAL A 260 4.93 -18.92 -7.62
CA VAL A 260 5.00 -19.12 -6.17
C VAL A 260 6.46 -19.13 -5.77
N LEU A 261 6.82 -18.27 -4.81
CA LEU A 261 8.16 -18.21 -4.23
C LEU A 261 8.32 -19.33 -3.20
N LEU A 262 9.31 -20.19 -3.39
CA LEU A 262 9.68 -21.23 -2.45
C LEU A 262 10.66 -20.70 -1.39
N PRO A 263 10.80 -21.37 -0.23
CA PRO A 263 11.67 -20.89 0.85
C PRO A 263 13.15 -20.77 0.46
N ASP A 264 13.62 -21.60 -0.47
CA ASP A 264 14.98 -21.58 -1.04
C ASP A 264 15.18 -20.48 -2.11
N ARG A 265 14.19 -19.60 -2.28
CA ARG A 265 14.13 -18.48 -3.25
C ARG A 265 13.91 -18.89 -4.70
N GLU A 266 13.66 -20.17 -4.98
CA GLU A 266 13.20 -20.58 -6.30
C GLU A 266 11.78 -20.06 -6.55
N VAL A 267 11.49 -19.64 -7.79
CA VAL A 267 10.12 -19.27 -8.20
C VAL A 267 9.61 -20.31 -9.17
N ILE A 268 8.62 -21.08 -8.74
CA ILE A 268 7.93 -22.05 -9.59
C ILE A 268 6.69 -21.42 -10.22
N THR A 269 6.22 -21.99 -11.32
CA THR A 269 4.96 -21.59 -11.97
C THR A 269 3.99 -22.76 -12.00
N ILE A 270 2.77 -22.59 -11.52
CA ILE A 270 1.69 -23.59 -11.53
C ILE A 270 0.54 -23.10 -12.42
N SER A 271 0.03 -23.99 -13.27
CA SER A 271 -1.04 -23.66 -14.22
C SER A 271 -2.34 -24.28 -13.73
N LEU A 272 -3.31 -23.46 -13.34
CA LEU A 272 -4.56 -23.86 -12.68
C LEU A 272 -5.74 -23.01 -13.15
N ARG A 273 -6.96 -23.34 -12.75
CA ARG A 273 -8.14 -22.51 -13.07
C ARG A 273 -8.11 -21.21 -12.27
N LYS A 274 -8.66 -20.14 -12.83
CA LYS A 274 -8.83 -18.85 -12.11
C LYS A 274 -9.60 -19.00 -10.80
N SER A 275 -10.59 -19.90 -10.80
CA SER A 275 -11.46 -20.22 -9.66
C SER A 275 -10.82 -21.17 -8.64
N SER A 276 -9.55 -21.56 -8.80
CA SER A 276 -8.91 -22.45 -7.84
C SER A 276 -8.63 -21.73 -6.53
N ASN A 277 -9.03 -22.35 -5.42
CA ASN A 277 -8.82 -21.82 -4.08
C ASN A 277 -7.40 -22.12 -3.56
N ALA A 278 -7.04 -21.60 -2.39
CA ALA A 278 -5.70 -21.72 -1.82
C ALA A 278 -5.28 -23.19 -1.59
N ASP A 279 -6.21 -24.07 -1.18
CA ASP A 279 -5.93 -25.50 -0.98
C ASP A 279 -5.60 -26.22 -2.29
N GLU A 280 -6.35 -25.95 -3.36
CA GLU A 280 -6.09 -26.52 -4.69
C GLU A 280 -4.74 -26.05 -5.23
N VAL A 281 -4.45 -24.76 -5.07
CA VAL A 281 -3.18 -24.14 -5.46
C VAL A 281 -2.02 -24.75 -4.66
N TYR A 282 -2.14 -24.86 -3.33
CA TYR A 282 -1.13 -25.47 -2.48
C TYR A 282 -0.90 -26.94 -2.80
N SER A 283 -1.97 -27.70 -3.07
CA SER A 283 -1.90 -29.10 -3.48
C SER A 283 -1.15 -29.27 -4.80
N ALA A 284 -1.38 -28.38 -5.77
CA ALA A 284 -0.66 -28.36 -7.03
C ALA A 284 0.83 -28.00 -6.86
N VAL A 285 1.15 -27.05 -5.97
CA VAL A 285 2.54 -26.73 -5.59
C VAL A 285 3.23 -27.97 -5.00
N CYS A 286 2.63 -28.61 -4.00
CA CYS A 286 3.18 -29.80 -3.35
C CYS A 286 3.46 -30.92 -4.35
N LYS A 287 2.52 -31.16 -5.28
CA LYS A 287 2.70 -32.14 -6.35
C LYS A 287 3.85 -31.76 -7.29
N LYS A 288 3.99 -30.48 -7.64
CA LYS A 288 5.02 -29.99 -8.57
C LYS A 288 6.44 -30.06 -7.99
N ILE A 289 6.59 -29.79 -6.69
CA ILE A 289 7.89 -29.85 -5.99
C ILE A 289 8.15 -31.20 -5.33
N GLU A 290 7.28 -32.19 -5.57
CA GLU A 290 7.34 -33.54 -5.00
C GLU A 290 7.42 -33.55 -3.46
N MET A 291 6.73 -32.62 -2.80
CA MET A 291 6.70 -32.52 -1.35
C MET A 291 6.00 -33.74 -0.72
N SER A 292 6.66 -34.35 0.26
CA SER A 292 6.13 -35.49 0.98
C SER A 292 4.87 -35.10 1.76
N LYS A 293 3.90 -36.04 1.90
CA LYS A 293 2.67 -35.80 2.67
C LYS A 293 2.95 -35.47 4.15
N GLU A 294 4.03 -36.04 4.69
CA GLU A 294 4.47 -35.79 6.06
C GLU A 294 4.99 -34.37 6.24
N THR A 295 5.64 -33.80 5.23
CA THR A 295 6.15 -32.42 5.25
C THR A 295 5.06 -31.40 4.88
N SER A 296 4.19 -31.71 3.92
CA SER A 296 3.19 -30.76 3.40
C SER A 296 2.14 -30.30 4.43
N GLN A 297 1.96 -31.03 5.54
CA GLN A 297 1.07 -30.60 6.62
C GLN A 297 1.63 -29.46 7.49
N TYR A 298 2.91 -29.10 7.30
CA TYR A 298 3.64 -28.11 8.11
C TYR A 298 4.12 -26.90 7.30
N PHE A 299 3.66 -26.79 6.06
CA PHE A 299 3.86 -25.65 5.19
C PHE A 299 2.52 -25.24 4.63
N TYR A 300 2.40 -24.00 4.16
CA TYR A 300 1.20 -23.58 3.47
C TYR A 300 1.48 -22.42 2.51
N LEU A 301 0.44 -21.97 1.82
CA LEU A 301 0.45 -20.82 0.92
C LEU A 301 0.22 -19.51 1.69
N PHE A 302 1.07 -18.52 1.41
CA PHE A 302 1.06 -17.21 2.03
C PHE A 302 1.02 -16.12 0.97
N GLU A 303 0.41 -14.99 1.31
CA GLU A 303 0.50 -13.76 0.55
C GLU A 303 1.62 -12.88 1.10
N ILE A 304 2.49 -12.42 0.21
CA ILE A 304 3.45 -11.36 0.48
C ILE A 304 2.71 -10.04 0.29
N VAL A 305 2.48 -9.33 1.40
CA VAL A 305 1.84 -8.01 1.41
C VAL A 305 2.90 -6.90 1.48
N GLU A 306 2.47 -5.65 1.59
CA GLU A 306 3.37 -4.50 1.73
C GLU A 306 4.36 -4.65 2.90
N TYR A 307 5.50 -3.96 2.82
CA TYR A 307 6.59 -4.01 3.80
C TYR A 307 7.22 -5.40 4.00
N ASN A 308 7.08 -6.30 3.02
CA ASN A 308 7.55 -7.69 3.09
C ASN A 308 6.98 -8.45 4.30
N PHE A 309 5.76 -8.15 4.73
CA PHE A 309 5.05 -9.01 5.67
C PHE A 309 4.37 -10.15 4.89
N GLU A 310 4.29 -11.33 5.50
CA GLU A 310 3.63 -12.48 4.89
C GLU A 310 2.47 -12.95 5.78
N ARG A 311 1.26 -13.00 5.23
CA ARG A 311 0.10 -13.56 5.92
C ARG A 311 -0.27 -14.91 5.33
N LYS A 312 -0.71 -15.84 6.18
CA LYS A 312 -1.25 -17.11 5.70
C LYS A 312 -2.57 -16.86 4.95
N LEU A 313 -2.78 -17.57 3.85
CA LEU A 313 -4.07 -17.56 3.15
C LEU A 313 -5.09 -18.44 3.88
N GLN A 314 -6.37 -18.06 3.81
CA GLN A 314 -7.45 -18.96 4.15
C GLN A 314 -7.64 -20.00 3.03
N PRO A 315 -8.01 -21.25 3.38
CA PRO A 315 -8.24 -22.31 2.39
C PRO A 315 -9.23 -21.94 1.27
N SER A 316 -10.21 -21.11 1.59
CA SER A 316 -11.26 -20.64 0.67
C SER A 316 -10.88 -19.40 -0.15
N GLU A 317 -9.76 -18.74 0.14
CA GLU A 317 -9.31 -17.60 -0.67
C GLU A 317 -8.89 -18.05 -2.07
N TYR A 318 -9.00 -17.15 -3.05
CA TYR A 318 -8.65 -17.40 -4.45
C TYR A 318 -7.33 -16.72 -4.81
N PRO A 319 -6.19 -17.44 -4.87
CA PRO A 319 -4.87 -16.82 -5.03
C PRO A 319 -4.70 -16.03 -6.35
N HIS A 320 -5.46 -16.39 -7.39
CA HIS A 320 -5.50 -15.61 -8.63
C HIS A 320 -6.04 -14.18 -8.42
N ASN A 321 -7.02 -13.99 -7.53
CA ASN A 321 -7.59 -12.66 -7.25
C ASN A 321 -6.58 -11.76 -6.54
N LEU A 322 -5.80 -12.32 -5.61
CA LEU A 322 -4.72 -11.61 -4.93
C LEU A 322 -3.63 -11.16 -5.91
N TYR A 323 -3.37 -11.97 -6.92
CA TYR A 323 -2.44 -11.64 -8.00
C TYR A 323 -2.89 -10.45 -8.84
N ILE A 324 -4.20 -10.36 -9.09
CA ILE A 324 -4.78 -9.21 -9.77
C ILE A 324 -4.70 -8.02 -8.81
N GLN A 325 -5.20 -8.11 -7.59
CA GLN A 325 -5.20 -6.97 -6.65
C GLN A 325 -3.81 -6.37 -6.41
N ASN A 326 -2.77 -7.22 -6.36
CA ASN A 326 -1.38 -6.82 -6.15
C ASN A 326 -0.58 -6.60 -7.46
N TYR A 327 -1.23 -6.42 -8.62
CA TYR A 327 -0.54 -6.26 -9.91
C TYR A 327 0.45 -5.07 -9.94
N SER A 328 0.28 -4.13 -9.03
CA SER A 328 1.10 -2.92 -8.84
C SER A 328 2.45 -3.16 -8.17
N THR A 329 2.64 -4.32 -7.53
CA THR A 329 3.85 -4.66 -6.77
C THR A 329 5.03 -4.97 -7.71
N ALA A 330 6.23 -4.51 -7.33
CA ALA A 330 7.45 -4.73 -8.13
C ALA A 330 7.97 -6.17 -8.09
N THR A 331 7.35 -7.06 -7.32
CA THR A 331 7.80 -8.44 -7.11
C THR A 331 7.30 -9.37 -8.21
N SER A 332 8.09 -10.41 -8.49
CA SER A 332 7.76 -11.44 -9.47
C SER A 332 6.67 -12.42 -9.02
N THR A 333 6.13 -12.25 -7.81
CA THR A 333 5.04 -13.01 -7.21
C THR A 333 4.57 -12.30 -5.93
N CYS A 334 3.28 -12.41 -5.61
CA CYS A 334 2.72 -12.08 -4.29
C CYS A 334 2.40 -13.34 -3.47
N LEU A 335 2.69 -14.54 -4.00
CA LEU A 335 2.50 -15.81 -3.31
C LEU A 335 3.84 -16.43 -2.92
N CYS A 336 3.90 -17.00 -1.72
CA CYS A 336 5.04 -17.78 -1.25
C CYS A 336 4.62 -19.00 -0.43
N ILE A 337 5.53 -19.94 -0.28
CA ILE A 337 5.42 -21.04 0.68
C ILE A 337 6.19 -20.66 1.94
N ARG A 338 5.55 -20.81 3.10
CA ARG A 338 6.20 -20.62 4.41
C ARG A 338 5.87 -21.78 5.34
N LYS A 339 6.71 -21.95 6.35
CA LYS A 339 6.48 -22.86 7.48
C LYS A 339 5.18 -22.47 8.20
N TRP A 340 4.30 -23.44 8.40
CA TRP A 340 3.08 -23.36 9.22
C TRP A 340 3.14 -24.41 10.34
N LEU A 341 4.14 -24.21 11.20
CA LEU A 341 4.49 -25.08 12.33
C LEU A 341 5.20 -24.25 13.39
N PHE A 342 4.75 -24.36 14.63
CA PHE A 342 5.30 -23.65 15.79
C PHE A 342 5.96 -24.59 16.80
N SER A 343 5.56 -25.87 16.82
CA SER A 343 6.07 -26.89 17.71
C SER A 343 7.47 -27.33 17.33
N LEU A 344 8.44 -26.99 18.17
CA LEU A 344 9.84 -27.35 17.98
C LEU A 344 10.06 -28.86 17.98
N SER A 345 9.29 -29.62 18.77
CA SER A 345 9.43 -31.09 18.82
C SER A 345 9.01 -31.74 17.50
N LYS A 346 7.90 -31.29 16.90
CA LYS A 346 7.48 -31.76 15.57
C LYS A 346 8.39 -31.24 14.47
N GLU A 347 8.92 -30.02 14.59
CA GLU A 347 9.92 -29.49 13.67
C GLU A 347 11.15 -30.40 13.62
N LEU A 348 11.71 -30.77 14.78
CA LEU A 348 12.84 -31.70 14.87
C LEU A 348 12.52 -33.08 14.27
N ALA A 349 11.28 -33.55 14.38
CA ALA A 349 10.87 -34.82 13.80
C ALA A 349 10.88 -34.81 12.26
N ILE A 350 10.48 -33.70 11.64
CA ILE A 350 10.41 -33.58 10.18
C ILE A 350 11.75 -33.23 9.50
N LEU A 351 12.78 -32.83 10.26
CA LEU A 351 14.13 -32.62 9.69
C LEU A 351 14.79 -33.89 9.13
N ARG A 352 14.16 -35.06 9.30
CA ARG A 352 14.57 -36.28 8.58
C ARG A 352 14.35 -36.15 7.08
N ASP A 353 13.42 -35.30 6.66
CA ASP A 353 13.19 -34.94 5.26
C ASP A 353 14.18 -33.84 4.84
N PRO A 354 15.05 -34.09 3.84
CA PRO A 354 16.00 -33.09 3.35
C PRO A 354 15.33 -31.83 2.80
N GLN A 355 14.15 -31.94 2.20
CA GLN A 355 13.42 -30.79 1.65
C GLN A 355 12.90 -29.90 2.78
N ALA A 356 12.32 -30.49 3.82
CA ALA A 356 11.88 -29.77 5.02
C ALA A 356 13.05 -29.04 5.68
N THR A 357 14.20 -29.73 5.84
CA THR A 357 15.41 -29.15 6.42
C THR A 357 15.91 -27.96 5.64
N SER A 358 16.00 -28.08 4.31
CA SER A 358 16.41 -26.98 3.42
C SER A 358 15.48 -25.78 3.55
N TYR A 359 14.17 -26.01 3.54
CA TYR A 359 13.18 -24.93 3.59
C TYR A 359 13.17 -24.18 4.93
N ILE A 360 13.24 -24.91 6.05
CA ILE A 360 13.30 -24.30 7.39
C ILE A 360 14.61 -23.54 7.56
N PHE A 361 15.72 -24.05 7.01
CA PHE A 361 17.01 -23.37 7.01
C PHE A 361 16.98 -22.03 6.30
N TRP A 362 16.48 -21.98 5.06
CA TRP A 362 16.41 -20.73 4.30
C TRP A 362 15.44 -19.73 4.90
N GLN A 363 14.32 -20.19 5.46
CA GLN A 363 13.40 -19.34 6.20
C GLN A 363 14.05 -18.75 7.46
N ALA A 364 14.77 -19.55 8.25
CA ALA A 364 15.49 -19.05 9.42
C ALA A 364 16.57 -18.01 9.06
N ILE A 365 17.25 -18.18 7.92
CA ILE A 365 18.19 -17.18 7.38
C ILE A 365 17.47 -15.85 7.08
N ASP A 366 16.32 -15.91 6.40
CA ASP A 366 15.51 -14.73 6.10
C ASP A 366 15.07 -14.01 7.38
N GLU A 367 14.56 -14.74 8.36
CA GLU A 367 14.11 -14.21 9.66
C GLU A 367 15.25 -13.59 10.49
N VAL A 368 16.46 -14.14 10.44
CA VAL A 368 17.66 -13.51 11.04
C VAL A 368 18.03 -12.22 10.30
N ASN A 369 17.99 -12.21 8.97
CA ASN A 369 18.33 -11.02 8.18
C ASN A 369 17.32 -9.89 8.39
N ARG A 370 16.04 -10.23 8.61
CA ARG A 370 14.96 -9.27 8.95
C ARG A 370 15.02 -8.80 10.41
N GLY A 371 15.84 -9.43 11.25
CA GLY A 371 15.97 -9.10 12.67
C GLY A 371 14.84 -9.66 13.54
N TYR A 372 14.00 -10.57 13.01
CA TYR A 372 12.96 -11.24 13.80
C TYR A 372 13.59 -12.24 14.78
N ILE A 373 14.62 -12.95 14.32
CA ILE A 373 15.49 -13.76 15.18
C ILE A 373 16.66 -12.88 15.64
N HIS A 374 16.77 -12.68 16.95
CA HIS A 374 17.71 -11.74 17.53
C HIS A 374 19.07 -12.42 17.77
N ALA A 375 19.94 -12.36 16.75
CA ALA A 375 21.24 -13.02 16.80
C ALA A 375 22.27 -12.38 17.75
N GLY A 376 22.18 -11.07 18.00
CA GLY A 376 23.12 -10.34 18.85
C GLY A 376 24.58 -10.66 18.51
N GLU A 377 25.37 -11.02 19.52
CA GLU A 377 26.78 -11.39 19.36
C GLU A 377 26.98 -12.68 18.52
N ARG A 378 25.98 -13.53 18.37
CA ARG A 378 26.08 -14.79 17.61
C ARG A 378 25.87 -14.60 16.09
N LEU A 379 25.61 -13.37 15.62
CA LEU A 379 25.38 -13.09 14.20
C LEU A 379 26.54 -13.53 13.30
N TYR A 380 27.79 -13.36 13.73
CA TYR A 380 28.95 -13.77 12.93
C TYR A 380 29.01 -15.29 12.73
N GLN A 381 28.62 -16.08 13.74
CA GLN A 381 28.59 -17.54 13.66
C GLN A 381 27.52 -17.99 12.67
N LEU A 382 26.32 -17.41 12.76
CA LEU A 382 25.24 -17.66 11.82
C LEU A 382 25.65 -17.31 10.39
N LYS A 383 26.31 -16.17 10.17
CA LYS A 383 26.81 -15.77 8.83
C LYS A 383 27.81 -16.78 8.26
N ALA A 384 28.71 -17.33 9.09
CA ALA A 384 29.65 -18.38 8.68
C ALA A 384 28.98 -19.74 8.40
N LEU A 385 27.75 -19.92 8.87
CA LEU A 385 26.93 -21.13 8.73
C LEU A 385 25.90 -21.03 7.58
N GLN A 386 25.87 -19.93 6.79
CA GLN A 386 24.92 -19.74 5.68
C GLN A 386 25.28 -20.56 4.43
N ASP A 387 25.49 -21.86 4.63
CA ASP A 387 25.68 -22.86 3.58
C ASP A 387 24.68 -24.00 3.82
N SER A 388 23.98 -24.43 2.77
CA SER A 388 22.95 -25.48 2.87
C SER A 388 23.50 -26.81 3.40
N THR A 389 24.78 -27.10 3.19
CA THR A 389 25.43 -28.30 3.75
C THR A 389 25.56 -28.24 5.28
N ARG A 390 25.52 -27.04 5.85
CA ARG A 390 25.60 -26.77 7.30
C ARG A 390 24.25 -26.41 7.91
N ALA A 391 23.15 -26.72 7.21
CA ALA A 391 21.80 -26.37 7.62
C ALA A 391 21.48 -26.83 9.05
N THR A 392 21.86 -28.05 9.42
CA THR A 392 21.62 -28.60 10.77
C THR A 392 22.35 -27.80 11.86
N GLU A 393 23.61 -27.43 11.64
CA GLU A 393 24.39 -26.61 12.58
C GLU A 393 23.79 -25.20 12.72
N TYR A 394 23.41 -24.59 11.59
CA TYR A 394 22.74 -23.28 11.59
C TYR A 394 21.44 -23.33 12.39
N LEU A 395 20.58 -24.32 12.12
CA LEU A 395 19.28 -24.45 12.76
C LEU A 395 19.40 -24.74 14.26
N ASN A 396 20.36 -25.56 14.68
CA ASN A 396 20.64 -25.78 16.10
C ASN A 396 20.99 -24.47 16.82
N LEU A 397 21.85 -23.64 16.20
CA LEU A 397 22.19 -22.33 16.75
C LEU A 397 20.98 -21.37 16.74
N ALA A 398 20.22 -21.34 15.64
CA ALA A 398 19.09 -20.42 15.47
C ALA A 398 17.96 -20.68 16.47
N ARG A 399 17.67 -21.95 16.79
CA ARG A 399 16.62 -22.35 17.75
C ARG A 399 16.86 -21.88 19.18
N GLU A 400 18.12 -21.59 19.54
CA GLU A 400 18.47 -21.05 20.86
C GLU A 400 18.25 -19.54 20.95
N LEU A 401 17.98 -18.86 19.84
CA LEU A 401 17.92 -17.39 19.79
C LEU A 401 16.50 -16.87 20.05
N PRO A 402 16.36 -15.71 20.71
CA PRO A 402 15.06 -15.07 20.91
C PRO A 402 14.37 -14.72 19.58
N GLY A 403 13.09 -15.08 19.48
CA GLY A 403 12.27 -14.84 18.28
C GLY A 403 12.27 -15.98 17.27
N TYR A 404 13.04 -17.06 17.48
CA TYR A 404 12.95 -18.23 16.62
C TYR A 404 11.55 -18.86 16.67
N GLY A 405 10.90 -18.94 15.50
CA GLY A 405 9.54 -19.48 15.38
C GLY A 405 8.43 -18.50 15.77
N ASP A 406 8.74 -17.25 16.07
CA ASP A 406 7.73 -16.21 16.25
C ASP A 406 7.29 -15.65 14.90
N VAL A 407 5.99 -15.44 14.72
CA VAL A 407 5.43 -14.61 13.65
C VAL A 407 5.40 -13.17 14.13
N VAL A 408 6.07 -12.27 13.40
CA VAL A 408 6.18 -10.85 13.74
C VAL A 408 5.29 -10.03 12.82
N PHE A 409 4.30 -9.34 13.39
CA PHE A 409 3.32 -8.52 12.69
C PHE A 409 3.79 -7.07 12.52
N PRO A 410 3.30 -6.34 11.50
CA PRO A 410 3.55 -4.91 11.36
C PRO A 410 3.12 -4.11 12.59
N HIS A 411 3.78 -2.97 12.82
CA HIS A 411 3.45 -2.11 13.94
C HIS A 411 2.00 -1.63 13.86
N CYS A 412 1.29 -1.66 14.98
CA CYS A 412 -0.13 -1.34 15.04
C CYS A 412 -0.51 -0.66 16.36
N ALA A 413 -1.67 0.00 16.38
CA ALA A 413 -2.19 0.61 17.60
C ALA A 413 -2.63 -0.46 18.60
N CYS A 414 -2.50 -0.16 19.89
CA CYS A 414 -2.88 -1.08 20.97
C CYS A 414 -3.37 -0.32 22.19
N ASP A 415 -4.48 -0.76 22.79
CA ASP A 415 -5.12 -0.10 23.94
C ASP A 415 -4.29 -0.11 25.22
N SER A 416 -3.25 -0.94 25.28
CA SER A 416 -2.26 -0.91 26.37
C SER A 416 -1.41 0.36 26.37
N ARG A 417 -1.43 1.14 25.27
CA ARG A 417 -0.70 2.38 25.09
C ARG A 417 -1.65 3.54 24.78
N LYS A 418 -1.33 4.72 25.32
CA LYS A 418 -2.06 5.95 25.01
C LYS A 418 -1.55 6.63 23.73
N GLU A 419 -0.25 6.50 23.47
CA GLU A 419 0.46 7.09 22.33
C GLU A 419 1.47 6.06 21.81
N GLY A 420 1.73 6.09 20.51
CA GLY A 420 2.61 5.14 19.83
C GLY A 420 1.96 3.80 19.51
N HIS A 421 2.72 2.94 18.83
CA HIS A 421 2.29 1.62 18.36
C HIS A 421 2.98 0.50 19.15
N VAL A 422 2.64 -0.75 18.80
CA VAL A 422 3.35 -1.96 19.22
C VAL A 422 3.65 -2.83 18.00
N ILE A 423 4.79 -3.52 18.02
CA ILE A 423 5.09 -4.65 17.14
C ILE A 423 4.75 -5.93 17.89
N VAL A 424 3.90 -6.75 17.29
CA VAL A 424 3.40 -7.97 17.91
C VAL A 424 4.19 -9.16 17.39
N GLY A 425 4.80 -9.93 18.30
CA GLY A 425 5.39 -11.23 18.02
C GLY A 425 4.59 -12.33 18.70
N VAL A 426 4.24 -13.40 18.01
CA VAL A 426 3.54 -14.56 18.59
C VAL A 426 4.23 -15.86 18.23
N GLY A 427 4.41 -16.74 19.21
CA GLY A 427 5.02 -18.05 19.00
C GLY A 427 4.81 -18.99 20.19
N SER A 428 5.59 -20.07 20.24
CA SER A 428 5.44 -21.11 21.26
C SER A 428 5.65 -20.61 22.70
N ALA A 429 6.38 -19.51 22.89
CA ALA A 429 6.60 -18.89 24.19
C ALA A 429 5.44 -17.99 24.67
N GLY A 430 4.54 -17.58 23.77
CA GLY A 430 3.43 -16.66 24.06
C GLY A 430 3.37 -15.50 23.06
N ILE A 431 2.89 -14.35 23.54
CA ILE A 431 2.81 -13.11 22.75
C ILE A 431 3.73 -12.04 23.37
N LYS A 432 4.46 -11.34 22.51
CA LYS A 432 5.36 -10.23 22.83
C LYS A 432 4.83 -8.97 22.16
N LEU A 433 4.72 -7.88 22.92
CA LEU A 433 4.37 -6.55 22.45
C LEU A 433 5.58 -5.65 22.66
N HIS A 434 6.25 -5.28 21.57
CA HIS A 434 7.38 -4.35 21.60
C HIS A 434 6.87 -2.95 21.28
N ALA A 435 6.97 -2.04 22.24
CA ALA A 435 6.66 -0.63 22.05
C ALA A 435 7.44 -0.03 20.87
N CYS A 436 6.77 0.75 20.04
CA CYS A 436 7.38 1.57 19.00
C CYS A 436 6.59 2.87 18.79
N ARG A 437 7.18 3.82 18.05
CA ARG A 437 6.48 5.02 17.57
C ARG A 437 5.52 4.66 16.43
N GLU A 438 4.69 5.62 16.03
CA GLU A 438 3.74 5.46 14.93
C GLU A 438 4.43 5.23 13.57
N ASP A 439 5.71 5.54 13.44
CA ASP A 439 6.56 5.24 12.28
C ASP A 439 7.27 3.87 12.36
N GLY A 440 7.00 3.09 13.41
CA GLY A 440 7.62 1.78 13.65
C GLY A 440 8.97 1.83 14.38
N THR A 441 9.49 3.02 14.74
CA THR A 441 10.76 3.14 15.48
C THR A 441 10.64 2.51 16.86
N LEU A 442 11.47 1.50 17.15
CA LEU A 442 11.45 0.74 18.40
C LEU A 442 11.74 1.59 19.64
N GLU A 443 11.05 1.25 20.73
CA GLU A 443 11.26 1.80 22.07
C GLU A 443 11.70 0.71 23.04
N SER A 444 12.15 1.07 24.25
CA SER A 444 12.70 0.10 25.20
C SER A 444 11.67 -0.81 25.88
N GLN A 445 10.39 -0.45 25.81
CA GLN A 445 9.34 -1.12 26.58
C GLN A 445 8.88 -2.38 25.86
N ILE A 446 8.95 -3.52 26.54
CA ILE A 446 8.51 -4.82 26.02
C ILE A 446 7.59 -5.45 27.05
N VAL A 447 6.41 -5.88 26.61
CA VAL A 447 5.46 -6.65 27.41
C VAL A 447 5.39 -8.05 26.82
N GLN A 448 5.67 -9.06 27.62
CA GLN A 448 5.56 -10.46 27.22
C GLN A 448 4.52 -11.16 28.08
N LEU A 449 3.55 -11.82 27.44
CA LEU A 449 2.52 -12.62 28.08
C LEU A 449 2.71 -14.07 27.66
N GLN A 450 2.87 -14.95 28.64
CA GLN A 450 2.96 -16.38 28.44
C GLN A 450 1.57 -17.00 28.30
N TRP A 451 1.49 -18.16 27.66
CA TRP A 451 0.23 -18.87 27.38
C TRP A 451 -0.58 -19.19 28.64
N ASP A 452 0.09 -19.49 29.75
CA ASP A 452 -0.52 -19.82 31.05
C ASP A 452 -1.31 -18.66 31.69
N CYS A 453 -0.98 -17.42 31.32
CA CYS A 453 -1.65 -16.21 31.77
C CYS A 453 -2.88 -15.86 30.92
N MET A 454 -3.00 -16.43 29.72
CA MET A 454 -4.07 -16.15 28.78
C MET A 454 -5.32 -16.97 29.11
N ARG A 455 -6.51 -16.38 28.90
CA ARG A 455 -7.78 -16.99 29.31
C ARG A 455 -8.82 -17.05 28.20
N GLN A 456 -8.85 -16.03 27.34
CA GLN A 456 -9.80 -15.93 26.24
C GLN A 456 -9.22 -15.03 25.17
N TRP A 457 -9.49 -15.31 23.91
CA TRP A 457 -9.16 -14.45 22.78
C TRP A 457 -10.24 -14.57 21.72
N GLU A 458 -10.42 -13.49 20.95
CA GLU A 458 -11.44 -13.40 19.90
C GLU A 458 -11.05 -12.33 18.87
N ALA A 459 -11.57 -12.47 17.66
CA ALA A 459 -11.55 -11.44 16.64
C ALA A 459 -12.75 -10.49 16.82
N ASP A 460 -12.51 -9.20 16.63
CA ASP A 460 -13.49 -8.12 16.66
C ASP A 460 -13.55 -7.49 15.25
N ASP A 461 -14.45 -8.00 14.41
CA ASP A 461 -14.57 -7.59 13.00
C ASP A 461 -14.96 -6.10 12.88
N GLU A 462 -15.82 -5.60 13.77
CA GLU A 462 -16.24 -4.20 13.78
C GLU A 462 -15.08 -3.26 14.15
N GLY A 463 -14.26 -3.68 15.12
CA GLY A 463 -13.08 -2.95 15.57
C GLY A 463 -11.82 -3.20 14.73
N MET A 464 -11.85 -4.13 13.77
CA MET A 464 -10.66 -4.63 13.05
C MET A 464 -9.52 -4.97 14.02
N ALA A 465 -9.84 -5.73 15.07
CA ALA A 465 -8.96 -5.93 16.20
C ALA A 465 -8.90 -7.38 16.68
N PHE A 466 -7.75 -7.76 17.23
CA PHE A 466 -7.59 -8.97 18.01
C PHE A 466 -7.71 -8.63 19.50
N CYS A 467 -8.61 -9.33 20.19
CA CYS A 467 -8.90 -9.13 21.60
C CYS A 467 -8.34 -10.30 22.43
N LEU A 468 -7.53 -10.01 23.45
CA LEU A 468 -6.96 -11.00 24.36
C LEU A 468 -7.28 -10.65 25.82
N ARG A 469 -7.93 -11.57 26.53
CA ARG A 469 -8.10 -11.51 27.97
C ARG A 469 -7.03 -12.32 28.68
N TYR A 470 -6.29 -11.66 29.56
CA TYR A 470 -5.20 -12.27 30.32
C TYR A 470 -5.24 -11.88 31.80
N ASN A 471 -4.64 -12.72 32.63
CA ASN A 471 -4.50 -12.51 34.06
C ASN A 471 -3.08 -12.05 34.37
N ARG A 472 -2.95 -11.16 35.36
CA ARG A 472 -1.68 -10.91 36.04
C ARG A 472 -1.81 -11.37 37.49
N PRO A 473 -0.72 -11.85 38.13
CA PRO A 473 -0.75 -12.16 39.55
C PRO A 473 -1.33 -10.98 40.33
N ASP A 474 -2.29 -11.26 41.20
CA ASP A 474 -2.94 -10.30 42.10
C ASP A 474 -3.66 -9.11 41.43
N LYS A 475 -4.06 -9.25 40.16
CA LYS A 475 -4.86 -8.23 39.45
C LYS A 475 -6.09 -8.84 38.80
N THR A 476 -7.12 -8.00 38.63
CA THR A 476 -8.29 -8.37 37.84
C THR A 476 -7.87 -8.71 36.41
N PRO A 477 -8.51 -9.72 35.78
CA PRO A 477 -8.32 -10.01 34.36
C PRO A 477 -8.47 -8.74 33.53
N ARG A 478 -7.59 -8.55 32.54
CA ARG A 478 -7.63 -7.39 31.63
C ARG A 478 -7.80 -7.84 30.21
N TRP A 479 -8.55 -7.05 29.45
CA TRP A 479 -8.57 -7.12 28.01
C TRP A 479 -7.42 -6.30 27.44
N LEU A 480 -6.86 -6.80 26.36
CA LEU A 480 -5.90 -6.18 25.47
C LEU A 480 -6.53 -6.19 24.09
N LYS A 481 -6.60 -5.04 23.44
CA LYS A 481 -7.01 -4.91 22.04
C LYS A 481 -5.83 -4.49 21.18
N ILE A 482 -5.62 -5.24 20.10
CA ILE A 482 -4.57 -5.00 19.10
C ILE A 482 -5.28 -4.67 17.79
N PHE A 483 -5.17 -3.43 17.32
CA PHE A 483 -5.89 -2.91 16.15
C PHE A 483 -5.03 -3.10 14.90
N THR A 484 -5.19 -4.24 14.23
CA THR A 484 -4.36 -4.62 13.08
C THR A 484 -5.24 -5.15 11.96
N PRO A 485 -4.99 -4.82 10.68
CA PRO A 485 -5.75 -5.38 9.56
C PRO A 485 -5.56 -6.90 9.43
N TYR A 486 -4.57 -7.48 10.13
CA TYR A 486 -4.24 -8.91 10.12
C TYR A 486 -4.78 -9.66 11.35
N TYR A 487 -5.83 -9.16 11.99
CA TYR A 487 -6.36 -9.72 13.25
C TYR A 487 -6.83 -11.17 13.12
N MET A 488 -7.42 -11.54 11.97
CA MET A 488 -7.77 -12.94 11.67
C MET A 488 -6.53 -13.83 11.54
N TYR A 489 -5.45 -13.34 10.92
CA TYR A 489 -4.22 -14.12 10.84
C TYR A 489 -3.55 -14.28 12.21
N LEU A 490 -3.61 -13.25 13.06
CA LEU A 490 -3.17 -13.35 14.45
C LEU A 490 -4.01 -14.38 15.24
N LEU A 491 -5.33 -14.43 15.02
CA LEU A 491 -6.19 -15.45 15.58
C LEU A 491 -5.80 -16.86 15.11
N ASP A 492 -5.59 -17.06 13.80
CA ASP A 492 -5.12 -18.34 13.24
C ASP A 492 -3.82 -18.81 13.89
N CYS A 493 -2.87 -17.89 14.13
CA CYS A 493 -1.63 -18.23 14.85
C CYS A 493 -1.92 -18.73 16.26
N PHE A 494 -2.82 -18.06 17.00
CA PHE A 494 -3.21 -18.49 18.35
C PHE A 494 -3.88 -19.86 18.36
N GLU A 495 -4.84 -20.09 17.47
CA GLU A 495 -5.55 -21.35 17.36
C GLU A 495 -4.62 -22.49 16.98
N ARG A 496 -3.71 -22.25 16.02
CA ARG A 496 -2.71 -23.22 15.62
C ARG A 496 -1.76 -23.55 16.75
N ILE A 497 -1.17 -22.56 17.43
CA ILE A 497 -0.25 -22.83 18.55
C ILE A 497 -0.96 -23.60 19.68
N LEU A 498 -2.23 -23.28 19.97
CA LEU A 498 -3.01 -24.03 20.94
C LEU A 498 -3.27 -25.47 20.49
N GLU A 499 -3.61 -25.71 19.22
CA GLU A 499 -3.74 -27.04 18.64
C GLU A 499 -2.43 -27.84 18.80
N GLU A 500 -1.31 -27.24 18.39
CA GLU A 500 0.00 -27.89 18.42
C GLU A 500 0.51 -28.19 19.84
N SER A 501 0.14 -27.35 20.83
CA SER A 501 0.47 -27.60 22.24
C SER A 501 -0.10 -28.91 22.76
N LYS A 502 -1.24 -29.36 22.21
CA LYS A 502 -1.89 -30.63 22.58
C LYS A 502 -1.16 -31.84 22.01
N TRP A 503 -0.41 -31.67 20.92
CA TRP A 503 0.41 -32.74 20.33
C TRP A 503 1.52 -33.20 21.26
N MET A 504 1.98 -32.36 22.20
CA MET A 504 2.95 -32.79 23.21
C MET A 504 2.31 -33.64 24.33
N THR A 505 0.99 -33.58 24.49
CA THR A 505 0.26 -34.27 25.57
C THR A 505 -0.23 -35.65 25.12
N ALA A 506 -0.53 -35.82 23.83
CA ALA A 506 -0.77 -37.10 23.21
C ALA A 506 0.56 -37.65 22.69
N GLY A 507 1.12 -38.67 23.33
CA GLY A 507 2.42 -39.24 22.96
C GLY A 507 2.43 -39.92 21.58
N GLU A 508 2.50 -39.10 20.52
CA GLU A 508 2.81 -39.50 19.14
C GLU A 508 4.16 -38.96 18.66
#